data_AF-A0A7C3L0D1-F1
#
_entry.id   AF-A0A7C3L0D1-F1
#
_cell.length_a   1.000
_cell.length_b   1.000
_cell.length_c   1.000
_cell.angle_alpha   90.00
_cell.angle_beta   90.00
_cell.angle_gamma   90.00
#
_symmetry.space_group_name_H-M   'P 1'
#
loop_
_entity.id
_entity.type
_entity.pdbx_description
1 polymer ?
#
loop_
_entity_poly.entity_id
_entity_poly.type
_entity_poly.pdbx_seq_one_letter_code
_entity_poly.pdbx_strand_id
1 'polypeptide(L)'
;MNVLGLQEPPMSSRFLSELRKRVVVLDGAMGTSIYSKNLSVEHDYCGCENCTDILVKTRPDVIQEIHESFLAVGADAVETDTFGSNKLVLAEFNLTPECFALNKMAAEVARAACAKYTTSDKPRFVLGSMGPGTKLVTLGNTTWDEMFDSYREQARGLLAGGIDAFIIETSQDLLQVKCAINSILAALSELNKSTDDVPILCSVTVETTGTLLLGSEIAAVAAALAEYPICSLGLNCATGPTEMAPHVQWLGKHWPAMGGSRAGRAVSVVPNAGLPVLVEGRTEYPLQPQPFVDAILKMVETDGVGIVGGCCGTTPAHIALLSKSLHDHKLHDRTTHPRATVVAPPPAVTSLYSPQDYRQDNSILIVGERMNASGSKAFKKLLEAEDWDGIVSLAREQVRHDGAHVLDLNVDYAGRDN
;
A
#
# COMPACT_ATOMS: atom_id res chain seq x y z
N MET A 1 21.51 45.40 -7.35
CA MET A 1 20.09 44.98 -7.49
C MET A 1 20.06 43.48 -7.38
N ASN A 2 19.19 42.97 -6.51
CA ASN A 2 19.28 41.69 -5.80
C ASN A 2 19.50 40.46 -6.68
N VAL A 3 20.54 39.71 -6.31
CA VAL A 3 20.62 38.27 -6.50
C VAL A 3 19.50 37.67 -5.64
N LEU A 4 18.45 37.14 -6.27
CA LEU A 4 17.46 36.32 -5.60
C LEU A 4 18.19 35.07 -5.11
N GLY A 5 18.56 35.08 -3.83
CA GLY A 5 19.00 33.90 -3.12
C GLY A 5 17.92 32.83 -3.28
N LEU A 6 18.31 31.70 -3.86
CA LEU A 6 17.58 30.46 -3.71
C LEU A 6 17.48 30.23 -2.19
N GLN A 7 16.33 30.55 -1.61
CA GLN A 7 16.01 30.11 -0.26
C GLN A 7 16.20 28.59 -0.25
N GLU A 8 17.09 28.09 0.61
CA GLU A 8 17.11 26.67 0.94
C GLU A 8 15.67 26.25 1.25
N PRO A 9 15.17 25.14 0.67
CA PRO A 9 13.83 24.68 1.02
C PRO A 9 13.76 24.53 2.55
N PRO A 10 12.64 24.89 3.18
CA PRO A 10 12.46 24.78 4.63
C PRO A 10 12.91 23.39 5.08
N MET A 11 13.66 23.32 6.20
CA MET A 11 14.38 22.12 6.67
C MET A 11 13.51 20.86 6.52
N SER A 12 13.70 20.11 5.43
CA SER A 12 13.01 18.84 5.24
C SER A 12 13.63 17.80 6.15
N SER A 13 12.81 16.95 6.76
CA SER A 13 13.28 15.87 7.64
C SER A 13 14.45 15.10 7.02
N ARG A 14 15.36 14.60 7.88
CA ARG A 14 16.50 13.81 7.44
C ARG A 14 16.05 12.58 6.64
N PHE A 15 14.92 11.99 7.03
CA PHE A 15 14.30 10.87 6.30
C PHE A 15 13.92 11.25 4.86
N LEU A 16 13.18 12.36 4.66
CA LEU A 16 12.82 12.83 3.31
C LEU A 16 14.05 13.13 2.45
N SER A 17 15.10 13.69 3.09
CA SER A 17 16.36 14.01 2.42
C SER A 17 17.07 12.76 1.92
N GLU A 18 17.12 11.69 2.71
CA GLU A 18 17.73 10.41 2.31
C GLU A 18 16.86 9.66 1.32
N LEU A 19 15.54 9.64 1.49
CA LEU A 19 14.59 9.01 0.57
C LEU A 19 14.72 9.56 -0.86
N ARG A 20 15.04 10.84 -1.03
CA ARG A 20 15.29 11.45 -2.36
C ARG A 20 16.58 10.96 -3.02
N LYS A 21 17.57 10.59 -2.22
CA LYS A 21 18.92 10.22 -2.71
C LYS A 21 19.07 8.72 -2.92
N ARG A 22 18.45 7.90 -2.06
CA ARG A 22 18.69 6.46 -2.04
C ARG A 22 17.43 5.65 -1.85
N VAL A 23 17.48 4.39 -2.25
CA VAL A 23 16.48 3.39 -1.91
C VAL A 23 16.61 3.09 -0.42
N VAL A 24 15.53 3.26 0.34
CA VAL A 24 15.50 2.98 1.78
C VAL A 24 15.10 1.54 2.00
N VAL A 25 15.90 0.79 2.75
CA VAL A 25 15.60 -0.60 3.14
C VAL A 25 14.94 -0.61 4.52
N LEU A 26 13.68 -1.00 4.60
CA LEU A 26 12.98 -1.29 5.85
C LEU A 26 13.40 -2.66 6.39
N ASP A 27 13.03 -2.94 7.63
CA ASP A 27 13.25 -4.23 8.28
C ASP A 27 12.33 -5.33 7.74
N GLY A 28 12.31 -6.46 8.44
CA GLY A 28 11.43 -7.59 8.18
C GLY A 28 10.31 -7.68 9.21
N ALA A 29 9.64 -8.82 9.29
CA ALA A 29 8.48 -8.95 10.16
C ALA A 29 8.82 -8.99 11.67
N MET A 30 8.33 -7.98 12.40
CA MET A 30 8.30 -7.94 13.86
C MET A 30 7.49 -9.11 14.45
N GLY A 31 6.22 -9.26 14.04
CA GLY A 31 5.32 -10.27 14.60
C GLY A 31 5.84 -11.71 14.47
N THR A 32 6.29 -12.12 13.28
CA THR A 32 6.86 -13.48 13.11
C THR A 32 8.16 -13.67 13.89
N SER A 33 8.95 -12.61 14.07
CA SER A 33 10.16 -12.64 14.89
C SER A 33 9.81 -12.83 16.37
N ILE A 34 8.79 -12.12 16.88
CA ILE A 34 8.27 -12.30 18.25
C ILE A 34 7.74 -13.71 18.46
N TYR A 35 6.94 -14.25 17.53
CA TYR A 35 6.39 -15.61 17.65
C TYR A 35 7.45 -16.72 17.62
N SER A 36 8.66 -16.43 17.12
CA SER A 36 9.79 -17.37 17.20
C SER A 36 10.45 -17.40 18.59
N LYS A 37 10.17 -16.42 19.45
CA LYS A 37 10.71 -16.32 20.81
C LYS A 37 9.84 -17.11 21.77
N ASN A 38 10.46 -17.75 22.77
CA ASN A 38 9.74 -18.47 23.81
C ASN A 38 9.26 -17.49 24.89
N LEU A 39 8.09 -16.89 24.67
CA LEU A 39 7.47 -15.91 25.57
C LEU A 39 6.22 -16.49 26.24
N SER A 40 6.08 -16.24 27.54
CA SER A 40 4.94 -16.66 28.35
C SER A 40 3.75 -15.72 28.16
N VAL A 41 2.58 -16.28 27.86
CA VAL A 41 1.32 -15.51 27.81
C VAL A 41 1.03 -14.85 29.16
N GLU A 42 1.25 -15.57 30.27
CA GLU A 42 0.94 -15.07 31.61
C GLU A 42 1.90 -13.95 32.05
N HIS A 43 3.20 -14.12 31.84
CA HIS A 43 4.22 -13.22 32.37
C HIS A 43 4.68 -12.15 31.39
N ASP A 44 4.97 -12.52 30.14
CA ASP A 44 5.50 -11.58 29.15
C ASP A 44 4.34 -10.79 28.52
N TYR A 45 3.24 -11.46 28.11
CA TYR A 45 2.06 -10.77 27.56
C TYR A 45 1.09 -10.25 28.62
N CYS A 46 1.33 -10.51 29.92
CA CYS A 46 0.42 -10.12 31.00
C CYS A 46 -1.03 -10.62 30.80
N GLY A 47 -1.20 -11.82 30.24
CA GLY A 47 -2.49 -12.40 29.89
C GLY A 47 -3.14 -11.84 28.62
N CYS A 48 -2.52 -10.84 27.97
CA CYS A 48 -3.00 -10.25 26.72
C CYS A 48 -2.46 -11.04 25.51
N GLU A 49 -2.88 -12.29 25.37
CA GLU A 49 -2.46 -13.16 24.27
C GLU A 49 -2.69 -12.48 22.91
N ASN A 50 -1.69 -12.53 22.02
CA ASN A 50 -1.68 -11.87 20.70
C ASN A 50 -1.61 -10.34 20.69
N CYS A 51 -1.56 -9.66 21.84
CA CYS A 51 -1.22 -8.24 21.90
C CYS A 51 0.31 -8.09 21.94
N THR A 52 0.99 -8.06 20.80
CA THR A 52 2.46 -7.91 20.80
C THR A 52 2.89 -6.55 21.32
N ASP A 53 2.07 -5.51 21.12
CA ASP A 53 2.35 -4.14 21.52
C ASP A 53 2.61 -3.98 23.03
N ILE A 54 2.14 -4.90 23.88
CA ILE A 54 2.45 -4.87 25.33
C ILE A 54 3.92 -5.23 25.64
N LEU A 55 4.58 -5.95 24.73
CA LEU A 55 5.95 -6.44 24.93
C LEU A 55 6.96 -5.30 24.95
N VAL A 56 6.66 -4.14 24.37
CA VAL A 56 7.51 -2.94 24.50
C VAL A 56 7.65 -2.47 25.95
N LYS A 57 6.67 -2.80 26.81
CA LYS A 57 6.67 -2.50 28.24
C LYS A 57 7.28 -3.64 29.06
N THR A 58 6.91 -4.87 28.75
CA THR A 58 7.25 -6.04 29.58
C THR A 58 8.57 -6.69 29.19
N ARG A 59 8.87 -6.72 27.88
CA ARG A 59 10.07 -7.31 27.26
C ARG A 59 10.71 -6.38 26.22
N PRO A 60 11.06 -5.13 26.61
CA PRO A 60 11.74 -4.20 25.71
C PRO A 60 13.09 -4.74 25.22
N ASP A 61 13.72 -5.63 25.99
CA ASP A 61 14.95 -6.34 25.60
C ASP A 61 14.76 -7.17 24.32
N VAL A 62 13.62 -7.87 24.20
CA VAL A 62 13.31 -8.73 23.04
C VAL A 62 13.00 -7.90 21.82
N ILE A 63 12.16 -6.87 21.98
CA ILE A 63 11.79 -5.97 20.88
C ILE A 63 13.02 -5.24 20.35
N GLN A 64 13.87 -4.74 21.25
CA GLN A 64 15.15 -4.14 20.89
C GLN A 64 16.05 -5.13 20.14
N GLU A 65 16.21 -6.36 20.63
CA GLU A 65 17.01 -7.41 19.97
C GLU A 65 16.54 -7.65 18.52
N ILE A 66 15.23 -7.70 18.29
CA ILE A 66 14.65 -7.90 16.96
C ILE A 66 15.00 -6.74 16.03
N HIS A 67 14.80 -5.49 16.45
CA HIS A 67 15.21 -4.32 15.66
C HIS A 67 16.71 -4.37 15.33
N GLU A 68 17.56 -4.66 16.33
CA GLU A 68 19.01 -4.75 16.15
C GLU A 68 19.40 -5.86 15.17
N SER A 69 18.67 -6.97 15.13
CA SER A 69 18.91 -8.07 14.18
C SER A 69 18.77 -7.63 12.72
N PHE A 70 17.81 -6.76 12.41
CA PHE A 70 17.60 -6.23 11.05
C PHE A 70 18.56 -5.07 10.73
N LEU A 71 18.81 -4.18 11.71
CA LEU A 71 19.77 -3.09 11.58
C LEU A 71 21.20 -3.59 11.33
N ALA A 72 21.59 -4.69 11.98
CA ALA A 72 22.89 -5.32 11.84
C ALA A 72 23.16 -5.85 10.42
N VAL A 73 22.12 -6.26 9.72
CA VAL A 73 22.22 -6.80 8.35
C VAL A 73 21.98 -5.77 7.25
N GLY A 74 21.76 -4.52 7.63
CA GLY A 74 21.79 -3.39 6.70
C GLY A 74 20.46 -2.69 6.45
N ALA A 75 19.39 -3.00 7.18
CA ALA A 75 18.18 -2.17 7.20
C ALA A 75 18.54 -0.72 7.53
N ASP A 76 17.93 0.22 6.80
CA ASP A 76 18.04 1.66 7.00
C ASP A 76 17.01 2.18 8.01
N ALA A 77 15.84 1.54 8.09
CA ALA A 77 14.77 1.91 9.00
C ALA A 77 14.14 0.67 9.64
N VAL A 78 13.58 0.86 10.84
CA VAL A 78 12.79 -0.15 11.55
C VAL A 78 11.40 0.39 11.85
N GLU A 79 10.41 -0.47 11.73
CA GLU A 79 9.02 -0.18 12.10
C GLU A 79 8.84 -0.45 13.61
N THR A 80 8.24 0.50 14.35
CA THR A 80 7.96 0.31 15.78
C THR A 80 7.01 -0.87 16.01
N ASP A 81 7.14 -1.59 17.13
CA ASP A 81 6.16 -2.61 17.54
C ASP A 81 4.87 -1.95 18.07
N THR A 82 4.12 -1.34 17.15
CA THR A 82 2.92 -0.54 17.42
C THR A 82 1.80 -0.80 16.42
N PHE A 83 1.86 -1.91 15.68
CA PHE A 83 0.88 -2.24 14.65
C PHE A 83 -0.57 -2.19 15.17
N GLY A 84 -0.79 -2.69 16.39
CA GLY A 84 -2.08 -2.74 17.08
C GLY A 84 -2.23 -1.70 18.19
N SER A 85 -1.30 -0.76 18.36
CA SER A 85 -1.25 0.10 19.56
C SER A 85 -2.20 1.31 19.50
N ASN A 86 -3.41 1.15 18.96
CA ASN A 86 -4.44 2.20 18.97
C ASN A 86 -5.57 1.86 19.95
N LYS A 87 -6.36 2.87 20.36
CA LYS A 87 -7.40 2.71 21.38
C LYS A 87 -8.42 1.62 21.06
N LEU A 88 -8.84 1.51 19.79
CA LEU A 88 -9.85 0.54 19.34
C LEU A 88 -9.37 -0.90 19.49
N VAL A 89 -8.11 -1.17 19.13
CA VAL A 89 -7.51 -2.51 19.28
C VAL A 89 -7.19 -2.78 20.76
N LEU A 90 -6.57 -1.83 21.45
CA LEU A 90 -6.20 -1.99 22.86
C LEU A 90 -7.42 -2.14 23.79
N ALA A 91 -8.61 -1.73 23.35
CA ALA A 91 -9.85 -1.97 24.08
C ALA A 91 -10.16 -3.47 24.24
N GLU A 92 -9.75 -4.32 23.28
CA GLU A 92 -9.92 -5.78 23.35
C GLU A 92 -9.11 -6.41 24.48
N PHE A 93 -8.07 -5.71 24.94
CA PHE A 93 -7.17 -6.11 26.01
C PHE A 93 -7.33 -5.29 27.30
N ASN A 94 -8.30 -4.37 27.35
CA ASN A 94 -8.47 -3.38 28.44
C ASN A 94 -7.25 -2.46 28.65
N LEU A 95 -6.49 -2.19 27.59
CA LEU A 95 -5.26 -1.38 27.61
C LEU A 95 -5.45 0.03 27.02
N THR A 96 -6.69 0.47 26.77
CA THR A 96 -6.99 1.80 26.19
C THR A 96 -6.28 2.96 26.92
N PRO A 97 -6.20 3.02 28.27
CA PRO A 97 -5.48 4.09 28.96
C PRO A 97 -3.96 4.09 28.71
N GLU A 98 -3.39 2.96 28.28
CA GLU A 98 -1.96 2.79 28.03
C GLU A 98 -1.55 3.18 26.60
N CYS A 99 -2.50 3.45 25.70
CA CYS A 99 -2.26 3.74 24.28
C CYS A 99 -1.09 4.72 24.05
N PHE A 100 -1.14 5.90 24.67
CA PHE A 100 -0.05 6.88 24.53
C PHE A 100 1.30 6.34 25.03
N ALA A 101 1.30 5.69 26.19
CA ALA A 101 2.52 5.22 26.84
C ALA A 101 3.18 4.08 26.05
N LEU A 102 2.41 3.11 25.57
CA LEU A 102 2.92 1.99 24.77
C LEU A 102 3.59 2.49 23.48
N ASN A 103 2.93 3.38 22.73
CA ASN A 103 3.52 3.95 21.51
C ASN A 103 4.79 4.74 21.78
N LYS A 104 4.82 5.53 22.86
CA LYS A 104 6.02 6.28 23.24
C LYS A 104 7.19 5.34 23.57
N MET A 105 6.93 4.31 24.40
CA MET A 105 7.95 3.32 24.76
C MET A 105 8.44 2.54 23.54
N ALA A 106 7.55 2.13 22.64
CA ALA A 106 7.91 1.43 21.42
C ALA A 106 8.86 2.25 20.53
N ALA A 107 8.55 3.53 20.34
CA ALA A 107 9.42 4.45 19.61
C ALA A 107 10.77 4.68 20.32
N GLU A 108 10.78 4.78 21.65
CA GLU A 108 12.02 4.88 22.44
C GLU A 108 12.90 3.63 22.32
N VAL A 109 12.31 2.43 22.33
CA VAL A 109 13.00 1.14 22.14
C VAL A 109 13.62 1.07 20.73
N ALA A 110 12.85 1.36 19.69
CA ALA A 110 13.34 1.39 18.31
C ALA A 110 14.45 2.45 18.12
N ARG A 111 14.32 3.61 18.79
CA ARG A 111 15.33 4.66 18.76
C ARG A 111 16.63 4.22 19.44
N ALA A 112 16.55 3.51 20.57
CA ALA A 112 17.70 2.95 21.26
C ALA A 112 18.44 1.92 20.39
N ALA A 113 17.70 1.08 19.66
CA ALA A 113 18.28 0.17 18.67
C ALA A 113 18.99 0.94 17.55
N CYS A 114 18.31 1.90 16.91
CA CYS A 114 18.87 2.73 15.84
C CYS A 114 20.15 3.47 16.25
N ALA A 115 20.22 3.97 17.50
CA ALA A 115 21.37 4.70 18.02
C ALA A 115 22.66 3.86 18.01
N LYS A 116 22.57 2.52 18.12
CA LYS A 116 23.74 1.63 18.07
C LYS A 116 24.30 1.42 16.66
N TYR A 117 23.47 1.59 15.63
CA TYR A 117 23.82 1.26 14.23
C TYR A 117 23.87 2.49 13.31
N THR A 118 23.45 3.65 13.80
CA THR A 118 23.50 4.91 13.06
C THR A 118 24.94 5.39 12.90
N THR A 119 25.30 5.82 11.70
CA THR A 119 26.58 6.48 11.41
C THR A 119 26.33 7.83 10.72
N SER A 120 27.38 8.63 10.53
CA SER A 120 27.27 9.88 9.76
C SER A 120 26.71 9.63 8.35
N ASP A 121 27.22 8.58 7.71
CA ASP A 121 26.97 8.29 6.29
C ASP A 121 25.72 7.43 6.10
N LYS A 122 25.40 6.60 7.09
CA LYS A 122 24.21 5.74 7.08
C LYS A 122 23.41 6.00 8.35
N PRO A 123 22.53 7.03 8.37
CA PRO A 123 21.55 7.17 9.43
C PRO A 123 20.66 5.93 9.53
N ARG A 124 20.12 5.70 10.72
CA ARG A 124 19.01 4.75 10.95
C ARG A 124 17.77 5.48 11.39
N PHE A 125 16.63 5.05 10.86
CA PHE A 125 15.36 5.72 11.05
C PHE A 125 14.35 4.84 11.80
N VAL A 126 13.51 5.48 12.60
CA VAL A 126 12.37 4.85 13.28
C VAL A 126 11.09 5.26 12.58
N LEU A 127 10.35 4.28 12.08
CA LEU A 127 9.04 4.45 11.46
C LEU A 127 7.95 4.07 12.45
N GLY A 128 7.08 5.01 12.80
CA GLY A 128 5.92 4.76 13.66
C GLY A 128 4.86 3.95 12.91
N SER A 129 4.81 2.64 13.16
CA SER A 129 3.84 1.72 12.55
C SER A 129 2.42 1.97 13.08
N MET A 130 1.46 2.07 12.16
CA MET A 130 0.04 2.22 12.44
C MET A 130 -0.75 1.27 11.54
N GLY A 131 -1.11 0.09 12.06
CA GLY A 131 -1.91 -0.91 11.34
C GLY A 131 -3.39 -0.51 11.20
N PRO A 132 -4.20 -1.29 10.46
CA PRO A 132 -5.60 -0.96 10.15
C PRO A 132 -6.56 -1.08 11.36
N GLY A 133 -6.13 -1.77 12.42
CA GLY A 133 -6.96 -2.13 13.57
C GLY A 133 -7.97 -3.23 13.28
N THR A 134 -8.94 -3.41 14.18
CA THR A 134 -9.94 -4.51 14.12
C THR A 134 -11.34 -4.05 13.68
N LYS A 135 -11.50 -2.76 13.35
CA LYS A 135 -12.79 -2.15 12.97
C LYS A 135 -12.69 -1.47 11.62
N LEU A 136 -13.66 -1.74 10.74
CA LEU A 136 -13.78 -1.09 9.44
C LEU A 136 -14.84 0.03 9.53
N VAL A 137 -14.41 1.28 9.32
CA VAL A 137 -15.31 2.44 9.40
C VAL A 137 -16.24 2.50 8.19
N THR A 138 -15.78 2.06 7.01
CA THR A 138 -16.62 1.97 5.81
C THR A 138 -17.79 0.99 5.98
N LEU A 139 -17.63 -0.04 6.81
CA LEU A 139 -18.70 -1.01 7.12
C LEU A 139 -19.50 -0.64 8.39
N GLY A 140 -19.24 0.52 9.00
CA GLY A 140 -19.95 0.99 10.18
C GLY A 140 -19.64 0.22 11.47
N ASN A 141 -18.50 -0.47 11.57
CA ASN A 141 -18.11 -1.17 12.80
C ASN A 141 -17.69 -0.22 13.93
N THR A 142 -17.34 1.02 13.58
CA THR A 142 -17.03 2.15 14.47
C THR A 142 -17.34 3.44 13.71
N THR A 143 -17.32 4.57 14.41
CA THR A 143 -17.53 5.89 13.81
C THR A 143 -16.21 6.53 13.37
N TRP A 144 -16.31 7.54 12.50
CA TRP A 144 -15.15 8.35 12.12
C TRP A 144 -14.49 8.98 13.36
N ASP A 145 -15.28 9.55 14.27
CA ASP A 145 -14.77 10.27 15.44
C ASP A 145 -14.03 9.36 16.43
N GLU A 146 -14.56 8.16 16.67
CA GLU A 146 -13.89 7.15 17.52
C GLU A 146 -12.58 6.68 16.90
N MET A 147 -12.59 6.36 15.60
CA MET A 147 -11.38 5.96 14.87
C MET A 147 -10.35 7.10 14.84
N PHE A 148 -10.81 8.34 14.65
CA PHE A 148 -9.97 9.52 14.61
C PHE A 148 -9.26 9.73 15.95
N ASP A 149 -9.99 9.68 17.07
CA ASP A 149 -9.41 9.79 18.41
C ASP A 149 -8.44 8.63 18.73
N SER A 150 -8.77 7.42 18.26
CA SER A 150 -7.92 6.24 18.41
C SER A 150 -6.55 6.40 17.77
N TYR A 151 -6.51 6.75 16.48
CA TYR A 151 -5.25 6.97 15.76
C TYR A 151 -4.53 8.24 16.22
N ARG A 152 -5.27 9.27 16.67
CA ARG A 152 -4.65 10.52 17.13
C ARG A 152 -3.86 10.28 18.41
N GLU A 153 -4.39 9.51 19.36
CA GLU A 153 -3.64 9.19 20.58
C GLU A 153 -2.41 8.32 20.30
N GLN A 154 -2.53 7.36 19.38
CA GLN A 154 -1.40 6.56 18.88
C GLN A 154 -0.31 7.48 18.32
N ALA A 155 -0.70 8.39 17.42
CA ALA A 155 0.22 9.33 16.79
C ALA A 155 0.91 10.27 17.80
N ARG A 156 0.19 10.73 18.83
CA ARG A 156 0.76 11.54 19.92
C ARG A 156 1.83 10.77 20.70
N GLY A 157 1.59 9.50 21.02
CA GLY A 157 2.57 8.65 21.68
C GLY A 157 3.83 8.44 20.84
N LEU A 158 3.65 8.10 19.55
CA LEU A 158 4.76 7.92 18.60
C LEU A 158 5.60 9.20 18.46
N LEU A 159 4.96 10.37 18.32
CA LEU A 159 5.65 11.67 18.26
C LEU A 159 6.43 11.97 19.53
N ALA A 160 5.87 11.64 20.70
CA ALA A 160 6.53 11.84 21.99
C ALA A 160 7.75 10.92 22.18
N GLY A 161 7.75 9.74 21.57
CA GLY A 161 8.91 8.83 21.54
C GLY A 161 9.94 9.19 20.45
N GLY A 162 9.64 10.15 19.59
CA GLY A 162 10.59 10.73 18.65
C GLY A 162 10.86 9.87 17.42
N ILE A 163 9.80 9.37 16.76
CA ILE A 163 9.89 8.74 15.43
C ILE A 163 10.41 9.71 14.35
N ASP A 164 10.95 9.17 13.25
CA ASP A 164 11.40 9.95 12.09
C ASP A 164 10.32 10.12 11.02
N ALA A 165 9.36 9.20 10.95
CA ALA A 165 8.26 9.20 10.00
C ALA A 165 7.14 8.25 10.47
N PHE A 166 5.91 8.47 10.02
CA PHE A 166 4.79 7.55 10.22
C PHE A 166 4.68 6.58 9.06
N ILE A 167 4.26 5.35 9.33
CA ILE A 167 3.83 4.40 8.31
C ILE A 167 2.44 3.85 8.65
N ILE A 168 1.45 4.28 7.88
CA ILE A 168 0.12 3.66 7.89
C ILE A 168 0.24 2.42 7.00
N GLU A 169 0.15 1.23 7.58
CA GLU A 169 0.45 -0.01 6.87
C GLU A 169 -0.69 -1.02 6.90
N THR A 170 -0.61 -2.02 6.02
CA THR A 170 -1.55 -3.14 5.91
C THR A 170 -3.01 -2.65 5.78
N SER A 171 -3.20 -1.47 5.20
CA SER A 171 -4.51 -0.84 5.18
C SER A 171 -5.40 -1.44 4.10
N GLN A 172 -6.63 -1.80 4.49
CA GLN A 172 -7.60 -2.48 3.62
C GLN A 172 -8.88 -1.65 3.38
N ASP A 173 -9.03 -0.54 4.10
CA ASP A 173 -10.18 0.38 4.02
C ASP A 173 -9.69 1.81 3.75
N LEU A 174 -10.06 2.37 2.59
CA LEU A 174 -9.67 3.73 2.21
C LEU A 174 -10.16 4.80 3.17
N LEU A 175 -11.34 4.62 3.78
CA LEU A 175 -11.85 5.61 4.73
C LEU A 175 -11.06 5.57 6.04
N GLN A 176 -10.61 4.39 6.47
CA GLN A 176 -9.69 4.24 7.60
C GLN A 176 -8.34 4.92 7.31
N VAL A 177 -7.76 4.74 6.12
CA VAL A 177 -6.51 5.43 5.74
C VAL A 177 -6.67 6.94 5.82
N LYS A 178 -7.76 7.48 5.25
CA LYS A 178 -8.05 8.92 5.33
C LYS A 178 -8.20 9.39 6.78
N CYS A 179 -8.84 8.59 7.63
CA CYS A 179 -8.99 8.90 9.05
C CYS A 179 -7.61 8.95 9.74
N ALA A 180 -6.78 7.92 9.57
CA ALA A 180 -5.44 7.85 10.14
C ALA A 180 -4.55 9.03 9.68
N ILE A 181 -4.55 9.40 8.39
CA ILE A 181 -3.80 10.56 7.90
C ILE A 181 -4.28 11.84 8.62
N ASN A 182 -5.59 12.06 8.71
CA ASN A 182 -6.13 13.25 9.38
C ASN A 182 -5.79 13.27 10.88
N SER A 183 -5.81 12.12 11.56
CA SER A 183 -5.40 11.98 12.96
C SER A 183 -3.93 12.33 13.18
N ILE A 184 -3.04 11.89 12.28
CA ILE A 184 -1.62 12.26 12.31
C ILE A 184 -1.45 13.76 12.10
N LEU A 185 -2.13 14.35 11.11
CA LEU A 185 -2.07 15.78 10.84
C LEU A 185 -2.53 16.62 12.03
N ALA A 186 -3.59 16.17 12.72
CA ALA A 186 -4.05 16.81 13.96
C ALA A 186 -2.98 16.72 15.07
N ALA A 187 -2.41 15.54 15.30
CA ALA A 187 -1.36 15.34 16.31
C ALA A 187 -0.09 16.16 16.02
N LEU A 188 0.33 16.27 14.75
CA LEU A 188 1.43 17.14 14.32
C LEU A 188 1.13 18.60 14.60
N SER A 189 -0.09 19.06 14.28
CA SER A 189 -0.50 20.44 14.48
C SER A 189 -0.49 20.85 15.95
N GLU A 190 -0.80 19.96 16.89
CA GLU A 190 -0.72 20.24 18.34
C GLU A 190 0.71 20.58 18.78
N LEU A 191 1.71 20.07 18.07
CA LEU A 191 3.12 20.29 18.34
C LEU A 191 3.73 21.38 17.44
N ASN A 192 2.92 22.09 16.66
CA ASN A 192 3.36 23.03 15.61
C ASN A 192 4.34 22.38 14.60
N LYS A 193 4.15 21.11 14.30
CA LYS A 193 4.90 20.36 13.28
C LYS A 193 4.05 20.14 12.04
N SER A 194 4.71 19.81 10.94
CA SER A 194 4.07 19.39 9.68
C SER A 194 4.65 18.07 9.19
N THR A 195 4.17 17.61 8.04
CA THR A 195 4.73 16.45 7.33
C THR A 195 6.13 16.69 6.78
N ASP A 196 6.62 17.93 6.77
CA ASP A 196 8.02 18.23 6.44
C ASP A 196 8.95 17.87 7.60
N ASP A 197 8.46 17.89 8.84
CA ASP A 197 9.20 17.47 10.04
C ASP A 197 9.15 15.96 10.24
N VAL A 198 7.96 15.37 10.14
CA VAL A 198 7.70 13.93 10.32
C VAL A 198 6.73 13.48 9.21
N PRO A 199 7.24 12.93 8.09
CA PRO A 199 6.43 12.59 6.94
C PRO A 199 5.57 11.35 7.19
N ILE A 200 4.58 11.18 6.32
CA ILE A 200 3.63 10.07 6.38
C ILE A 200 3.86 9.17 5.18
N LEU A 201 4.04 7.87 5.41
CA LEU A 201 4.02 6.82 4.41
C LEU A 201 2.66 6.11 4.51
N CYS A 202 2.14 5.68 3.36
CA CYS A 202 0.95 4.83 3.31
C CYS A 202 1.26 3.57 2.51
N SER A 203 0.91 2.43 3.08
CA SER A 203 1.00 1.13 2.45
C SER A 203 -0.35 0.43 2.59
N VAL A 204 -0.94 0.09 1.44
CA VAL A 204 -2.18 -0.67 1.37
C VAL A 204 -1.89 -2.14 1.17
N THR A 205 -2.86 -3.00 1.46
CA THR A 205 -2.72 -4.43 1.19
C THR A 205 -3.69 -4.85 0.10
N VAL A 206 -3.18 -5.59 -0.88
CA VAL A 206 -3.96 -6.13 -2.00
C VAL A 206 -4.00 -7.64 -1.85
N GLU A 207 -5.20 -8.21 -1.93
CA GLU A 207 -5.42 -9.64 -1.90
C GLU A 207 -5.06 -10.30 -3.24
N THR A 208 -5.08 -11.64 -3.28
CA THR A 208 -4.83 -12.41 -4.50
C THR A 208 -5.85 -12.15 -5.62
N THR A 209 -6.99 -11.52 -5.29
CA THR A 209 -8.01 -11.05 -6.22
C THR A 209 -7.61 -9.79 -6.99
N GLY A 210 -6.55 -9.08 -6.57
CA GLY A 210 -6.07 -7.84 -7.19
C GLY A 210 -6.71 -6.55 -6.65
N THR A 211 -7.50 -6.63 -5.58
CA THR A 211 -8.08 -5.48 -4.89
C THR A 211 -7.78 -5.49 -3.39
N LEU A 212 -8.00 -4.37 -2.71
CA LEU A 212 -8.11 -4.33 -1.24
C LEU A 212 -9.33 -5.16 -0.79
N LEU A 213 -9.42 -5.46 0.52
CA LEU A 213 -10.52 -6.20 1.15
C LEU A 213 -11.91 -5.66 0.75
N LEU A 214 -12.07 -4.33 0.68
CA LEU A 214 -13.34 -3.70 0.34
C LEU A 214 -13.57 -3.52 -1.18
N GLY A 215 -12.70 -4.08 -2.02
CA GLY A 215 -12.81 -4.04 -3.48
C GLY A 215 -12.13 -2.85 -4.16
N SER A 216 -11.34 -2.07 -3.44
CA SER A 216 -10.60 -0.94 -4.03
C SER A 216 -9.48 -1.42 -4.94
N GLU A 217 -9.48 -0.96 -6.18
CA GLU A 217 -8.35 -1.11 -7.10
C GLU A 217 -7.25 -0.11 -6.76
N ILE A 218 -6.00 -0.43 -7.13
CA ILE A 218 -4.84 0.43 -6.82
C ILE A 218 -4.97 1.85 -7.40
N ALA A 219 -5.64 2.00 -8.54
CA ALA A 219 -5.90 3.29 -9.16
C ALA A 219 -6.87 4.14 -8.34
N ALA A 220 -7.87 3.53 -7.70
CA ALA A 220 -8.79 4.22 -6.81
C ALA A 220 -8.06 4.70 -5.56
N VAL A 221 -7.19 3.85 -4.99
CA VAL A 221 -6.35 4.21 -3.85
C VAL A 221 -5.49 5.42 -4.17
N ALA A 222 -4.75 5.38 -5.28
CA ALA A 222 -3.88 6.47 -5.68
C ALA A 222 -4.66 7.77 -5.94
N ALA A 223 -5.82 7.71 -6.61
CA ALA A 223 -6.68 8.87 -6.83
C ALA A 223 -7.23 9.43 -5.51
N ALA A 224 -7.65 8.57 -4.57
CA ALA A 224 -8.24 8.97 -3.30
C ALA A 224 -7.23 9.63 -2.36
N LEU A 225 -5.95 9.24 -2.48
CA LEU A 225 -4.86 9.70 -1.63
C LEU A 225 -3.98 10.77 -2.31
N ALA A 226 -4.27 11.12 -3.57
CA ALA A 226 -3.44 12.02 -4.37
C ALA A 226 -3.20 13.37 -3.69
N GLU A 227 -4.20 13.98 -3.05
CA GLU A 227 -4.07 15.31 -2.43
C GLU A 227 -3.59 15.28 -0.97
N TYR A 228 -3.48 14.10 -0.37
CA TYR A 228 -2.96 13.96 0.99
C TYR A 228 -1.44 14.18 1.01
N PRO A 229 -0.89 14.75 2.10
CA PRO A 229 0.55 15.01 2.25
C PRO A 229 1.33 13.73 2.62
N ILE A 230 1.17 12.66 1.85
CA ILE A 230 1.93 11.42 2.04
C ILE A 230 3.14 11.39 1.10
N CYS A 231 4.28 10.96 1.63
CA CYS A 231 5.54 10.92 0.89
C CYS A 231 5.80 9.59 0.15
N SER A 232 5.03 8.56 0.48
CA SER A 232 5.08 7.25 -0.15
C SER A 232 3.69 6.65 -0.23
N LEU A 233 3.40 5.99 -1.35
CA LEU A 233 2.27 5.07 -1.50
C LEU A 233 2.81 3.73 -2.00
N GLY A 234 2.43 2.63 -1.36
CA GLY A 234 2.91 1.32 -1.76
C GLY A 234 2.06 0.17 -1.26
N LEU A 235 2.67 -1.02 -1.30
CA LEU A 235 2.02 -2.26 -0.91
C LEU A 235 2.82 -3.03 0.13
N ASN A 236 2.11 -3.62 1.08
CA ASN A 236 2.69 -4.56 2.04
C ASN A 236 1.70 -5.66 2.42
N CYS A 237 2.25 -6.77 2.92
CA CYS A 237 1.49 -7.93 3.41
C CYS A 237 0.56 -8.57 2.37
N ALA A 238 -0.28 -9.52 2.81
CA ALA A 238 -1.23 -10.38 2.08
C ALA A 238 -0.63 -11.26 0.96
N THR A 239 0.26 -10.72 0.15
CA THR A 239 0.79 -11.36 -1.05
C THR A 239 2.32 -11.29 -1.12
N GLY A 240 2.89 -12.08 -2.04
CA GLY A 240 4.31 -12.06 -2.35
C GLY A 240 4.66 -10.98 -3.38
N PRO A 241 5.96 -10.84 -3.71
CA PRO A 241 6.40 -9.85 -4.69
C PRO A 241 5.81 -10.09 -6.09
N THR A 242 5.55 -11.34 -6.47
CA THR A 242 5.00 -11.68 -7.80
C THR A 242 3.61 -11.07 -7.99
N GLU A 243 2.72 -11.25 -7.02
CA GLU A 243 1.34 -10.76 -7.08
C GLU A 243 1.28 -9.23 -6.94
N MET A 244 2.22 -8.62 -6.20
CA MET A 244 2.30 -7.15 -6.08
C MET A 244 2.79 -6.45 -7.35
N ALA A 245 3.54 -7.15 -8.21
CA ALA A 245 4.25 -6.53 -9.34
C ALA A 245 3.37 -5.68 -10.28
N PRO A 246 2.16 -6.10 -10.71
CA PRO A 246 1.31 -5.28 -11.57
C PRO A 246 0.86 -3.97 -10.89
N HIS A 247 0.59 -4.03 -9.58
CA HIS A 247 0.17 -2.86 -8.81
C HIS A 247 1.33 -1.89 -8.58
N VAL A 248 2.52 -2.42 -8.27
CA VAL A 248 3.75 -1.62 -8.13
C VAL A 248 4.12 -0.96 -9.46
N GLN A 249 4.03 -1.68 -10.58
CA GLN A 249 4.26 -1.12 -11.91
C GLN A 249 3.29 0.02 -12.22
N TRP A 250 2.00 -0.17 -11.91
CA TRP A 250 1.01 0.89 -12.10
C TRP A 250 1.32 2.12 -11.23
N LEU A 251 1.66 1.93 -9.94
CA LEU A 251 2.05 3.02 -9.05
C LEU A 251 3.31 3.72 -9.54
N GLY A 252 4.36 2.99 -9.91
CA GLY A 252 5.63 3.51 -10.40
C GLY A 252 5.45 4.45 -11.61
N LYS A 253 4.52 4.09 -12.50
CA LYS A 253 4.17 4.89 -13.68
C LYS A 253 3.35 6.14 -13.35
N HIS A 254 2.42 6.09 -12.40
CA HIS A 254 1.42 7.16 -12.22
C HIS A 254 1.62 7.99 -10.96
N TRP A 255 1.89 7.36 -9.82
CA TRP A 255 1.95 8.02 -8.52
C TRP A 255 2.92 9.22 -8.45
N PRO A 256 4.14 9.17 -9.04
CA PRO A 256 5.04 10.32 -8.99
C PRO A 256 4.53 11.57 -9.69
N ALA A 257 3.56 11.46 -10.60
CA ALA A 257 2.91 12.59 -11.28
C ALA A 257 1.56 12.99 -10.65
N MET A 258 1.11 12.31 -9.59
CA MET A 258 -0.17 12.59 -8.94
C MET A 258 -0.01 13.60 -7.79
N GLY A 259 -1.01 14.46 -7.65
CA GLY A 259 -1.18 15.42 -6.56
C GLY A 259 -0.34 16.70 -6.67
N GLY A 260 -0.64 17.68 -5.81
CA GLY A 260 0.04 18.98 -5.79
C GLY A 260 1.54 18.93 -5.46
N SER A 261 2.28 19.94 -5.93
CA SER A 261 3.72 20.24 -5.78
C SER A 261 4.33 19.99 -4.38
N ARG A 262 4.40 18.73 -3.94
CA ARG A 262 5.02 18.32 -2.67
C ARG A 262 6.14 17.33 -2.94
N ALA A 263 7.24 17.52 -2.21
CA ALA A 263 8.45 16.74 -2.42
C ALA A 263 8.30 15.31 -1.87
N GLY A 264 8.67 14.31 -2.68
CA GLY A 264 8.73 12.90 -2.28
C GLY A 264 7.44 12.15 -2.56
N ARG A 265 7.31 11.54 -3.75
CA ARG A 265 6.26 10.58 -4.09
C ARG A 265 6.93 9.25 -4.39
N ALA A 266 7.46 8.62 -3.34
CA ALA A 266 8.07 7.31 -3.48
C ALA A 266 6.99 6.23 -3.67
N VAL A 267 7.37 5.14 -4.33
CA VAL A 267 6.64 3.88 -4.27
C VAL A 267 7.36 2.97 -3.28
N SER A 268 6.60 2.32 -2.40
CA SER A 268 7.11 1.33 -1.46
C SER A 268 6.62 -0.09 -1.78
N VAL A 269 7.44 -1.10 -1.54
CA VAL A 269 7.03 -2.50 -1.63
C VAL A 269 7.65 -3.31 -0.48
N VAL A 270 6.81 -3.92 0.34
CA VAL A 270 7.20 -4.66 1.55
C VAL A 270 6.42 -5.99 1.57
N PRO A 271 6.75 -6.94 0.67
CA PRO A 271 5.96 -8.14 0.46
C PRO A 271 6.18 -9.19 1.55
N ASN A 272 5.28 -10.16 1.64
CA ASN A 272 5.53 -11.38 2.41
C ASN A 272 6.60 -12.25 1.73
N ALA A 273 7.21 -13.16 2.49
CA ALA A 273 8.05 -14.22 1.94
C ALA A 273 7.22 -15.31 1.24
N GLY A 274 6.41 -14.90 0.25
CA GLY A 274 5.44 -15.73 -0.46
C GLY A 274 4.07 -15.77 0.24
N LEU A 275 3.16 -16.56 -0.33
CA LEU A 275 1.86 -16.80 0.29
C LEU A 275 2.01 -17.73 1.50
N PRO A 276 1.26 -17.49 2.59
CA PRO A 276 1.27 -18.37 3.75
C PRO A 276 0.78 -19.76 3.38
N VAL A 277 1.51 -20.79 3.82
CA VAL A 277 1.13 -22.19 3.69
C VAL A 277 1.02 -22.83 5.08
N LEU A 278 0.04 -23.71 5.26
CA LEU A 278 -0.11 -24.43 6.52
C LEU A 278 0.72 -25.72 6.47
N VAL A 279 1.79 -25.78 7.26
CA VAL A 279 2.66 -26.95 7.41
C VAL A 279 2.55 -27.41 8.85
N GLU A 280 2.05 -28.63 9.08
CA GLU A 280 1.90 -29.21 10.42
C GLU A 280 1.12 -28.31 11.43
N GLY A 281 0.12 -27.58 10.94
CA GLY A 281 -0.67 -26.67 11.76
C GLY A 281 -0.01 -25.33 12.07
N ARG A 282 1.17 -25.05 11.50
CA ARG A 282 1.89 -23.78 11.59
C ARG A 282 1.87 -23.06 10.26
N THR A 283 1.75 -21.73 10.31
CA THR A 283 1.84 -20.91 9.11
C THR A 283 3.31 -20.73 8.74
N GLU A 284 3.70 -21.20 7.57
CA GLU A 284 5.04 -21.04 6.99
C GLU A 284 4.99 -20.18 5.74
N TYR A 285 6.12 -19.53 5.44
CA TYR A 285 6.30 -18.67 4.27
C TYR A 285 7.45 -19.24 3.44
N PRO A 286 7.17 -19.83 2.26
CA PRO A 286 8.13 -20.70 1.58
C PRO A 286 9.18 -19.94 0.76
N LEU A 287 8.95 -18.67 0.42
CA LEU A 287 9.81 -17.93 -0.49
C LEU A 287 11.16 -17.64 0.18
N GLN A 288 12.23 -18.19 -0.41
CA GLN A 288 13.58 -18.03 0.10
C GLN A 288 14.16 -16.64 -0.25
N PRO A 289 15.26 -16.22 0.41
CA PRO A 289 15.87 -14.91 0.20
C PRO A 289 16.17 -14.55 -1.26
N GLN A 290 16.77 -15.45 -2.04
CA GLN A 290 17.18 -15.13 -3.42
C GLN A 290 16.00 -14.78 -4.34
N PRO A 291 14.98 -15.65 -4.52
CA PRO A 291 13.85 -15.31 -5.39
C PRO A 291 13.03 -14.11 -4.87
N PHE A 292 13.00 -13.88 -3.55
CA PHE A 292 12.39 -12.69 -2.96
C PHE A 292 13.13 -11.41 -3.41
N VAL A 293 14.45 -11.40 -3.29
CA VAL A 293 15.30 -10.24 -3.65
C VAL A 293 15.28 -10.00 -5.15
N ASP A 294 15.40 -11.03 -5.98
CA ASP A 294 15.38 -10.90 -7.44
C ASP A 294 14.13 -10.16 -7.94
N ALA A 295 12.97 -10.49 -7.37
CA ALA A 295 11.70 -9.85 -7.72
C ALA A 295 11.66 -8.37 -7.30
N ILE A 296 12.15 -8.04 -6.09
CA ILE A 296 12.21 -6.65 -5.61
C ILE A 296 13.20 -5.81 -6.43
N LEU A 297 14.40 -6.34 -6.72
CA LEU A 297 15.40 -5.62 -7.53
C LEU A 297 14.84 -5.25 -8.90
N LYS A 298 14.07 -6.14 -9.52
CA LYS A 298 13.39 -5.85 -10.78
C LYS A 298 12.43 -4.67 -10.66
N MET A 299 11.64 -4.59 -9.59
CA MET A 299 10.73 -3.45 -9.37
C MET A 299 11.49 -2.15 -9.09
N VAL A 300 12.61 -2.21 -8.35
CA VAL A 300 13.48 -1.05 -8.13
C VAL A 300 14.05 -0.54 -9.46
N GLU A 301 14.54 -1.45 -10.30
CA GLU A 301 15.14 -1.12 -11.59
C GLU A 301 14.10 -0.58 -12.60
N THR A 302 12.91 -1.18 -12.66
CA THR A 302 11.95 -0.91 -13.75
C THR A 302 10.80 0.03 -13.36
N ASP A 303 10.35 -0.01 -12.10
CA ASP A 303 9.15 0.70 -11.63
C ASP A 303 9.49 1.88 -10.70
N GLY A 304 10.78 2.13 -10.44
CA GLY A 304 11.23 3.30 -9.68
C GLY A 304 10.92 3.25 -8.18
N VAL A 305 10.76 2.05 -7.62
CA VAL A 305 10.54 1.81 -6.19
C VAL A 305 11.65 2.46 -5.36
N GLY A 306 11.26 3.25 -4.37
CA GLY A 306 12.17 4.01 -3.52
C GLY A 306 12.32 3.48 -2.11
N ILE A 307 11.42 2.60 -1.67
CA ILE A 307 11.42 1.99 -0.35
C ILE A 307 11.13 0.51 -0.54
N VAL A 308 11.95 -0.34 0.06
CA VAL A 308 11.82 -1.79 -0.01
C VAL A 308 11.96 -2.38 1.37
N GLY A 309 11.39 -3.55 1.63
CA GLY A 309 11.52 -4.23 2.92
C GLY A 309 10.93 -5.62 2.88
N GLY A 310 10.64 -6.17 4.06
CA GLY A 310 9.94 -7.44 4.18
C GLY A 310 8.79 -7.40 5.19
N CYS A 311 7.69 -8.08 4.88
CA CYS A 311 6.59 -8.29 5.82
C CYS A 311 6.62 -9.74 6.34
N CYS A 312 5.47 -10.39 6.52
CA CYS A 312 5.37 -11.70 7.16
C CYS A 312 6.27 -12.76 6.51
N GLY A 313 6.99 -13.50 7.35
CA GLY A 313 7.90 -14.57 6.92
C GLY A 313 9.29 -14.11 6.49
N THR A 314 9.51 -12.81 6.35
CA THR A 314 10.85 -12.29 6.04
C THR A 314 11.74 -12.28 7.29
N THR A 315 13.03 -12.53 7.08
CA THR A 315 14.02 -12.73 8.15
C THR A 315 15.25 -11.84 7.91
N PRO A 316 16.16 -11.72 8.89
CA PRO A 316 17.42 -11.00 8.67
C PRO A 316 18.21 -11.50 7.45
N ALA A 317 18.10 -12.78 7.08
CA ALA A 317 18.73 -13.30 5.86
C ALA A 317 18.16 -12.68 4.57
N HIS A 318 16.84 -12.40 4.53
CA HIS A 318 16.20 -11.71 3.40
C HIS A 318 16.72 -10.28 3.28
N ILE A 319 16.70 -9.55 4.40
CA ILE A 319 17.12 -8.13 4.44
C ILE A 319 18.62 -7.98 4.17
N ALA A 320 19.46 -8.90 4.68
CA ALA A 320 20.88 -8.95 4.38
C ALA A 320 21.15 -9.03 2.88
N LEU A 321 20.48 -9.98 2.22
CA LEU A 321 20.65 -10.20 0.78
C LEU A 321 20.08 -9.03 -0.02
N LEU A 322 18.94 -8.46 0.39
CA LEU A 322 18.33 -7.31 -0.27
C LEU A 322 19.25 -6.08 -0.22
N SER A 323 19.71 -5.71 0.98
CA SER A 323 20.61 -4.58 1.20
C SER A 323 21.92 -4.75 0.42
N LYS A 324 22.51 -5.94 0.45
CA LYS A 324 23.73 -6.26 -0.31
C LYS A 324 23.50 -6.14 -1.81
N SER A 325 22.43 -6.73 -2.33
CA SER A 325 22.18 -6.76 -3.78
C SER A 325 21.87 -5.38 -4.34
N LEU A 326 21.19 -4.50 -3.59
CA LEU A 326 21.03 -3.10 -3.97
C LEU A 326 22.37 -2.36 -4.11
N HIS A 327 23.37 -2.69 -3.28
CA HIS A 327 24.70 -2.13 -3.41
C HIS A 327 25.46 -2.71 -4.60
N ASP A 328 25.49 -4.05 -4.72
CA ASP A 328 26.22 -4.77 -5.77
C ASP A 328 25.73 -4.40 -7.17
N HIS A 329 24.41 -4.24 -7.35
CA HIS A 329 23.78 -3.80 -8.60
C HIS A 329 23.74 -2.27 -8.77
N LYS A 330 24.32 -1.53 -7.82
CA LYS A 330 24.30 -0.06 -7.75
C LYS A 330 22.89 0.56 -7.69
N LEU A 331 21.86 -0.24 -7.42
CA LEU A 331 20.44 0.15 -7.30
C LEU A 331 20.13 1.01 -6.05
N HIS A 332 21.06 1.10 -5.10
CA HIS A 332 20.89 1.90 -3.88
C HIS A 332 20.81 3.42 -4.13
N ASP A 333 21.50 3.99 -5.11
CA ASP A 333 21.55 5.45 -5.36
C ASP A 333 20.54 5.90 -6.43
N ARG A 334 19.44 6.49 -5.99
CA ARG A 334 18.33 6.97 -6.84
C ARG A 334 18.68 8.21 -7.67
N THR A 335 19.80 8.86 -7.42
CA THR A 335 20.25 10.01 -8.23
C THR A 335 20.89 9.56 -9.55
N THR A 336 21.34 8.31 -9.62
CA THR A 336 22.04 7.75 -10.78
C THR A 336 21.16 6.83 -11.64
N HIS A 337 20.01 6.38 -11.12
CA HIS A 337 19.11 5.50 -11.86
C HIS A 337 18.24 6.24 -12.87
N PRO A 338 18.07 5.68 -14.09
CA PRO A 338 17.03 6.13 -15.01
C PRO A 338 15.69 6.08 -14.29
N ARG A 339 14.99 7.22 -14.22
CA ARG A 339 13.64 7.24 -13.64
C ARG A 339 12.69 6.47 -14.55
N ALA A 340 11.82 5.67 -13.96
CA ALA A 340 10.70 5.06 -14.67
C ALA A 340 9.92 6.12 -15.47
N THR A 341 9.35 5.72 -16.60
CA THR A 341 8.54 6.64 -17.41
C THR A 341 7.29 7.02 -16.61
N VAL A 342 7.21 8.28 -16.19
CA VAL A 342 6.08 8.79 -15.41
C VAL A 342 5.02 9.34 -16.36
N VAL A 343 3.76 8.93 -16.16
CA VAL A 343 2.59 9.37 -16.90
C VAL A 343 1.54 9.85 -15.91
N ALA A 344 1.12 11.10 -16.02
CA ALA A 344 0.01 11.60 -15.22
C ALA A 344 -1.29 10.87 -15.66
N PRO A 345 -2.05 10.26 -14.73
CA PRO A 345 -3.35 9.71 -15.07
C PRO A 345 -4.34 10.85 -15.42
N PRO A 346 -5.43 10.54 -16.15
CA PRO A 346 -6.47 11.51 -16.42
C PRO A 346 -7.04 12.12 -15.13
N PRO A 347 -7.45 13.40 -15.13
CA PRO A 347 -8.20 13.97 -14.03
C PRO A 347 -9.49 13.17 -13.77
N ALA A 348 -9.69 12.75 -12.52
CA ALA A 348 -10.76 11.84 -12.12
C ALA A 348 -11.29 12.17 -10.71
N VAL A 349 -12.54 11.78 -10.45
CA VAL A 349 -13.06 11.53 -9.09
C VAL A 349 -12.97 10.03 -8.82
N THR A 350 -12.93 9.62 -7.56
CA THR A 350 -12.90 8.18 -7.24
C THR A 350 -13.90 7.81 -6.16
N SER A 351 -14.42 6.59 -6.27
CA SER A 351 -15.23 5.93 -5.26
C SER A 351 -14.36 5.04 -4.37
N LEU A 352 -14.98 4.16 -3.59
CA LEU A 352 -14.26 3.10 -2.90
C LEU A 352 -13.60 2.10 -3.87
N TYR A 353 -14.16 1.91 -5.07
CA TYR A 353 -13.78 0.80 -5.95
C TYR A 353 -12.81 1.22 -7.05
N SER A 354 -13.20 2.22 -7.83
CA SER A 354 -12.49 2.66 -9.05
C SER A 354 -12.50 4.19 -9.20
N PRO A 355 -11.54 4.76 -9.94
CA PRO A 355 -11.61 6.13 -10.41
C PRO A 355 -12.55 6.25 -11.63
N GLN A 356 -13.22 7.40 -11.73
CA GLN A 356 -14.05 7.81 -12.85
C GLN A 356 -13.47 9.11 -13.43
N ASP A 357 -12.96 9.00 -14.65
CA ASP A 357 -12.42 10.15 -15.39
C ASP A 357 -13.50 11.22 -15.57
N TYR A 358 -13.12 12.49 -15.40
CA TYR A 358 -14.01 13.62 -15.67
C TYR A 358 -14.36 13.73 -17.15
N ARG A 359 -13.44 13.33 -18.01
CA ARG A 359 -13.71 13.22 -19.44
C ARG A 359 -14.46 11.92 -19.68
N GLN A 360 -15.79 12.02 -19.71
CA GLN A 360 -16.63 10.99 -20.26
C GLN A 360 -16.66 11.18 -21.77
N ASP A 361 -16.01 10.27 -22.52
CA ASP A 361 -16.30 10.19 -23.94
C ASP A 361 -17.75 9.73 -24.06
N ASN A 362 -18.65 10.61 -24.50
CA ASN A 362 -20.04 10.25 -24.79
C ASN A 362 -20.02 9.09 -25.79
N SER A 363 -20.28 7.86 -25.33
CA SER A 363 -20.31 6.72 -26.24
C SER A 363 -21.58 6.81 -27.10
N ILE A 364 -21.44 6.44 -28.37
CA ILE A 364 -22.57 6.35 -29.29
C ILE A 364 -23.33 5.04 -29.03
N LEU A 365 -24.67 5.08 -29.08
CA LEU A 365 -25.47 3.87 -29.15
C LEU A 365 -25.30 3.24 -30.54
N ILE A 366 -24.38 2.28 -30.65
CA ILE A 366 -24.23 1.45 -31.86
C ILE A 366 -25.44 0.51 -31.99
N VAL A 367 -26.26 0.75 -33.01
CA VAL A 367 -27.39 -0.11 -33.41
C VAL A 367 -26.96 -0.95 -34.61
N GLY A 368 -26.91 -2.27 -34.45
CA GLY A 368 -26.55 -3.21 -35.51
C GLY A 368 -27.68 -3.37 -36.52
N GLU A 369 -27.43 -2.99 -37.78
CA GLU A 369 -28.45 -2.93 -38.85
C GLU A 369 -28.63 -4.23 -39.65
N ARG A 370 -27.79 -5.27 -39.44
CA ARG A 370 -27.76 -6.44 -40.33
C ARG A 370 -28.93 -7.40 -40.10
N MET A 371 -29.76 -7.21 -39.07
CA MET A 371 -30.99 -7.99 -38.84
C MET A 371 -32.20 -7.39 -39.59
N ASN A 372 -31.97 -6.94 -40.82
CA ASN A 372 -32.95 -6.22 -41.63
C ASN A 372 -33.13 -6.89 -42.99
N ALA A 373 -34.33 -7.40 -43.28
CA ALA A 373 -34.63 -8.16 -44.50
C ALA A 373 -34.52 -7.31 -45.78
N SER A 374 -34.66 -5.98 -45.64
CA SER A 374 -34.49 -5.03 -46.73
C SER A 374 -33.03 -4.61 -46.94
N GLY A 375 -32.24 -4.56 -45.87
CA GLY A 375 -30.84 -4.08 -45.89
C GLY A 375 -29.77 -5.19 -45.96
N SER A 376 -30.08 -6.42 -45.55
CA SER A 376 -29.11 -7.50 -45.40
C SER A 376 -29.50 -8.74 -46.21
N LYS A 377 -28.79 -8.99 -47.30
CA LYS A 377 -28.97 -10.17 -48.15
C LYS A 377 -28.75 -11.48 -47.39
N ALA A 378 -27.82 -11.48 -46.44
CA ALA A 378 -27.54 -12.65 -45.60
C ALA A 378 -28.75 -12.95 -44.69
N PHE A 379 -29.27 -11.94 -43.99
CA PHE A 379 -30.43 -12.11 -43.12
C PHE A 379 -31.68 -12.49 -43.91
N LYS A 380 -31.93 -11.87 -45.06
CA LYS A 380 -33.06 -12.23 -45.94
C LYS A 380 -33.05 -13.71 -46.33
N LYS A 381 -31.89 -14.25 -46.74
CA LYS A 381 -31.77 -15.67 -47.11
C LYS A 381 -32.06 -16.62 -45.94
N LEU A 382 -31.55 -16.29 -44.75
CA LEU A 382 -31.79 -17.09 -43.55
C LEU A 382 -33.29 -17.06 -43.18
N LEU A 383 -33.92 -15.89 -43.34
CA LEU A 383 -35.33 -15.68 -43.06
C LEU A 383 -36.26 -16.38 -44.04
N GLU A 384 -35.92 -16.43 -45.35
CA GLU A 384 -36.63 -17.20 -46.38
C GLU A 384 -36.51 -18.72 -46.16
N ALA A 385 -35.38 -19.18 -45.63
CA ALA A 385 -35.14 -20.60 -45.32
C ALA A 385 -35.69 -21.03 -43.95
N GLU A 386 -36.27 -20.11 -43.17
CA GLU A 386 -36.66 -20.32 -41.78
C GLU A 386 -35.51 -20.88 -40.90
N ASP A 387 -34.27 -20.48 -41.20
CA ASP A 387 -33.08 -20.89 -40.46
C ASP A 387 -32.89 -20.01 -39.22
N TRP A 388 -33.61 -20.37 -38.16
CA TRP A 388 -33.60 -19.66 -36.89
C TRP A 388 -32.23 -19.67 -36.20
N ASP A 389 -31.48 -20.76 -36.32
CA ASP A 389 -30.16 -20.90 -35.72
C ASP A 389 -29.12 -20.01 -36.43
N GLY A 390 -29.19 -19.93 -37.76
CA GLY A 390 -28.40 -18.99 -38.55
C GLY A 390 -28.72 -17.53 -38.22
N ILE A 391 -30.01 -17.20 -38.03
CA ILE A 391 -30.46 -15.85 -37.61
C ILE A 391 -29.88 -15.46 -36.24
N VAL A 392 -29.95 -16.36 -35.25
CA VAL A 392 -29.39 -16.11 -33.91
C VAL A 392 -27.87 -15.99 -33.95
N SER A 393 -27.21 -16.75 -34.81
CA SER A 393 -25.75 -16.67 -34.99
C SER A 393 -25.32 -15.32 -35.59
N LEU A 394 -26.03 -14.82 -36.61
CA LEU A 394 -25.78 -13.49 -37.20
C LEU A 394 -26.06 -12.35 -36.20
N ALA A 395 -27.05 -12.50 -35.34
CA ALA A 395 -27.32 -11.56 -34.25
C ALA A 395 -26.17 -11.52 -33.23
N ARG A 396 -25.65 -12.70 -32.83
CA ARG A 396 -24.53 -12.81 -31.89
C ARG A 396 -23.23 -12.26 -32.48
N GLU A 397 -23.01 -12.40 -33.78
CA GLU A 397 -21.85 -11.82 -34.47
C GLU A 397 -21.84 -10.30 -34.31
N GLN A 398 -22.97 -9.64 -34.55
CA GLN A 398 -23.06 -8.18 -34.42
C GLN A 398 -22.82 -7.69 -32.98
N VAL A 399 -23.30 -8.43 -31.98
CA VAL A 399 -23.09 -8.06 -30.57
C VAL A 399 -21.65 -8.33 -30.12
N ARG A 400 -21.09 -9.49 -30.47
CA ARG A 400 -19.79 -9.94 -29.93
C ARG A 400 -18.58 -9.48 -30.73
N HIS A 401 -18.73 -9.33 -32.05
CA HIS A 401 -17.63 -9.00 -32.96
C HIS A 401 -17.73 -7.57 -33.47
N ASP A 402 -18.94 -7.10 -33.79
CA ASP A 402 -19.14 -5.74 -34.31
C ASP A 402 -19.42 -4.70 -33.20
N GLY A 403 -19.59 -5.15 -31.94
CA GLY A 403 -19.76 -4.29 -30.77
C GLY A 403 -21.12 -3.57 -30.71
N ALA A 404 -22.14 -4.10 -31.40
CA ALA A 404 -23.49 -3.54 -31.36
C ALA A 404 -24.09 -3.68 -29.95
N HIS A 405 -24.64 -2.58 -29.43
CA HIS A 405 -25.31 -2.57 -28.14
C HIS A 405 -26.77 -3.04 -28.26
N VAL A 406 -27.40 -2.73 -29.39
CA VAL A 406 -28.79 -3.09 -29.73
C VAL A 406 -28.82 -3.53 -31.20
N LEU A 407 -29.76 -4.38 -31.57
CA LEU A 407 -29.97 -4.83 -32.96
C LEU A 407 -31.28 -4.23 -33.50
N ASP A 408 -31.23 -3.63 -34.69
CA ASP A 408 -32.41 -3.25 -35.44
C ASP A 408 -33.00 -4.49 -36.13
N LEU A 409 -34.24 -4.87 -35.82
CA LEU A 409 -34.91 -6.04 -36.38
C LEU A 409 -36.02 -5.62 -37.35
N ASN A 410 -35.85 -5.96 -38.61
CA ASN A 410 -36.88 -5.78 -39.63
C ASN A 410 -37.08 -7.09 -40.41
N VAL A 411 -38.25 -7.72 -40.23
CA VAL A 411 -38.65 -8.95 -40.94
C VAL A 411 -39.57 -8.69 -42.14
N ASP A 412 -39.92 -7.42 -42.38
CA ASP A 412 -40.82 -6.99 -43.44
C ASP A 412 -40.06 -6.87 -44.78
N TYR A 413 -40.56 -7.56 -45.80
CA TYR A 413 -40.11 -7.41 -47.16
C TYR A 413 -41.19 -7.85 -48.16
N ALA A 414 -41.19 -7.20 -49.33
CA ALA A 414 -42.17 -7.48 -50.38
C ALA A 414 -42.09 -8.94 -50.86
N GLY A 415 -43.23 -9.65 -50.80
CA GLY A 415 -43.37 -11.03 -51.26
C GLY A 415 -43.46 -12.09 -50.16
N ARG A 416 -43.43 -11.70 -48.88
CA ARG A 416 -43.67 -12.60 -47.76
C ARG A 416 -45.16 -12.64 -47.39
N ASP A 417 -45.70 -13.82 -47.13
CA ASP A 417 -46.98 -14.01 -46.44
C ASP A 417 -46.68 -13.98 -44.92
N ASN A 418 -47.24 -13.01 -44.21
CA ASN A 418 -46.88 -12.71 -42.81
C ASN A 418 -47.70 -13.53 -41.81
#